data_AF-A0A5D2A478-F1
#
_entry.id   AF-A0A5D2A478-F1
#
_cell.length_a   1.000
_cell.length_b   1.000
_cell.length_c   1.000
_cell.angle_alpha   90.00
_cell.angle_beta   90.00
_cell.angle_gamma   90.00
#
_symmetry.space_group_name_H-M   'P 1'
#
loop_
_entity.id
_entity.type
_entity.pdbx_description
1 polymer ?
#
loop_
_entity_poly.entity_id
_entity_poly.type
_entity_poly.pdbx_seq_one_letter_code
_entity_poly.pdbx_strand_id
1 'polypeptide(L)' 'MANPLHPDSVAPPNMPFGYGGQTKLVFHKKAKTTKKIVLRLQCQGCKHVSQHPIKRCKHFEIGGDKKGKGTSLF' A
#
# COMPACT_ATOMS: atom_id res chain seq x y z
N MET A 1 -13.09 -50.46 -16.13
CA MET A 1 -13.82 -49.23 -16.51
C MET A 1 -13.35 -48.12 -15.59
N ALA A 2 -12.52 -47.21 -16.08
CA ALA A 2 -12.06 -46.06 -15.31
C ALA A 2 -13.17 -45.01 -15.32
N ASN A 3 -13.61 -44.55 -14.14
CA ASN A 3 -14.37 -43.30 -14.04
C ASN A 3 -13.37 -42.14 -14.12
N PRO A 4 -13.41 -41.28 -15.14
CA PRO A 4 -12.64 -40.05 -15.18
C PRO A 4 -13.46 -38.99 -14.44
N LEU A 5 -13.14 -38.74 -13.17
CA LEU A 5 -13.61 -37.54 -12.50
C LEU A 5 -12.88 -36.33 -13.10
N HIS A 6 -13.66 -35.56 -13.85
CA HIS A 6 -13.51 -34.16 -14.26
C HIS A 6 -12.28 -33.39 -13.73
N PRO A 7 -11.39 -32.92 -14.61
CA PRO A 7 -10.43 -31.88 -14.26
C PRO A 7 -11.15 -30.52 -14.30
N ASP A 8 -11.41 -29.90 -13.15
CA ASP A 8 -11.45 -28.42 -12.99
C ASP A 8 -11.62 -28.00 -11.51
N SER A 9 -11.06 -28.78 -10.58
CA SER A 9 -10.92 -28.41 -9.17
C SER A 9 -9.65 -27.59 -8.96
N VAL A 10 -9.53 -26.39 -9.55
CA VAL A 10 -8.39 -25.51 -9.27
C VAL A 10 -8.81 -24.45 -8.25
N ALA A 11 -8.66 -24.76 -6.97
CA ALA A 11 -8.81 -23.78 -5.89
C ALA A 11 -7.76 -22.66 -6.07
N PRO A 12 -8.14 -21.37 -6.08
CA PRO A 12 -7.16 -20.30 -6.03
C PRO A 12 -6.34 -20.41 -4.73
N PRO A 13 -5.01 -20.16 -4.77
CA PRO A 13 -4.04 -20.49 -3.72
C PRO A 13 -4.22 -19.70 -2.41
N ASN A 14 -5.33 -19.00 -2.24
CA ASN A 14 -5.52 -18.02 -1.19
C ASN A 14 -6.80 -18.24 -0.38
N MET A 15 -7.48 -19.38 -0.54
CA MET A 15 -8.65 -19.74 0.27
C MET A 15 -8.64 -21.23 0.62
N PRO A 16 -8.79 -21.59 1.89
CA PRO A 16 -9.02 -22.98 2.30
C PRO A 16 -10.41 -23.39 1.85
N PHE A 17 -10.50 -24.44 1.03
CA PHE A 17 -11.78 -25.06 0.71
C PHE A 17 -12.18 -25.99 1.85
N GLY A 18 -13.18 -25.59 2.65
CA GLY A 18 -13.77 -26.39 3.73
C GLY A 18 -14.20 -25.57 4.95
N TYR A 19 -14.60 -26.24 6.03
CA TYR A 19 -14.72 -25.66 7.38
C TYR A 19 -13.33 -25.44 7.99
N GLY A 20 -12.45 -24.76 7.25
CA GLY A 20 -11.09 -24.44 7.65
C GLY A 20 -11.04 -22.98 8.06
N GLY A 21 -10.78 -22.73 9.35
CA GLY A 21 -10.74 -21.39 9.95
C GLY A 21 -9.64 -20.49 9.39
N GLN A 22 -9.06 -19.64 10.24
CA GLN A 22 -8.03 -18.70 9.81
C GLN A 22 -6.80 -19.43 9.24
N THR A 23 -6.59 -19.33 7.92
CA THR A 23 -5.48 -20.00 7.21
C THR A 23 -4.37 -19.07 6.77
N LYS A 24 -4.58 -17.76 6.89
CA LYS A 24 -3.55 -16.74 6.68
C LYS A 24 -3.19 -16.09 8.01
N LEU A 25 -1.89 -15.91 8.23
CA LEU A 25 -1.37 -15.27 9.43
C LEU A 25 -1.91 -13.83 9.55
N VAL A 26 -2.44 -13.51 10.73
CA VAL A 26 -2.86 -12.15 11.07
C VAL A 26 -1.76 -11.47 11.88
N PHE A 27 -1.26 -10.35 11.38
CA PHE A 27 -0.25 -9.58 12.08
C PHE A 27 -0.89 -8.62 13.08
N HIS A 28 -0.82 -8.94 14.38
CA HIS A 28 -1.50 -8.18 15.43
C HIS A 28 -0.69 -7.00 16.01
N LYS A 29 0.64 -7.05 15.97
CA LYS A 29 1.51 -6.06 16.67
C LYS A 29 2.00 -4.94 15.74
N LYS A 30 1.28 -3.82 15.68
CA LYS A 30 1.70 -2.66 14.86
C LYS A 30 2.61 -1.68 15.64
N ALA A 31 3.93 -1.80 15.46
CA ALA A 31 4.91 -0.95 16.14
C ALA A 31 5.13 0.43 15.47
N LYS A 32 5.06 0.50 14.13
CA LYS A 32 5.34 1.74 13.40
C LYS A 32 4.12 2.66 13.42
N THR A 33 4.31 3.85 13.98
CA THR A 33 3.27 4.89 14.11
C THR A 33 3.10 5.73 12.83
N THR A 34 4.14 5.81 12.01
CA THR A 34 4.14 6.54 10.74
C THR A 34 4.32 5.61 9.55
N LYS A 35 3.87 6.04 8.37
CA LYS A 35 4.09 5.33 7.10
C LYS A 35 5.16 6.07 6.28
N LYS A 36 5.77 5.37 5.31
CA LYS A 36 6.60 6.04 4.30
C LYS A 36 5.65 6.60 3.25
N ILE A 37 5.66 7.91 3.08
CA ILE A 37 4.84 8.57 2.05
C ILE A 37 5.60 8.45 0.72
N VAL A 38 4.87 8.12 -0.34
CA VAL A 38 5.42 8.02 -1.69
C VAL A 38 4.71 9.04 -2.56
N LEU A 39 5.47 9.94 -3.17
CA LEU A 39 4.95 10.95 -4.07
C LEU A 39 4.80 10.33 -5.45
N ARG A 40 3.64 10.57 -6.08
CA ARG A 40 3.38 10.20 -7.46
C ARG A 40 3.65 11.41 -8.33
N LEU A 41 4.80 11.43 -9.00
CA LEU A 41 5.18 12.50 -9.91
C LEU A 41 4.69 12.15 -11.30
N GLN A 42 3.79 12.96 -11.85
CA GLN A 42 3.30 12.78 -13.21
C GLN A 42 3.84 13.89 -14.11
N CYS A 43 4.51 13.50 -15.20
CA CYS A 43 4.91 14.45 -16.23
C CYS A 43 3.68 14.95 -16.99
N GLN A 44 3.51 16.27 -17.10
CA GLN A 44 2.36 16.87 -17.79
C GLN A 44 2.41 16.63 -19.31
N GLY A 45 3.61 16.61 -19.91
CA GLY A 45 3.76 16.41 -21.36
C GLY A 45 3.56 14.96 -21.80
N CYS A 46 4.34 14.04 -21.25
CA CYS A 46 4.34 12.63 -21.69
C CYS A 46 3.52 11.69 -20.80
N LYS A 47 2.91 12.18 -19.71
CA LYS A 47 2.09 11.42 -18.75
C LYS A 47 2.81 10.29 -18.00
N HIS A 48 4.12 10.14 -18.16
CA HIS A 48 4.92 9.19 -17.38
C HIS A 48 4.79 9.49 -15.88
N VAL A 49 4.51 8.44 -15.10
CA VAL A 49 4.43 8.46 -13.65
C VAL A 49 5.69 7.86 -13.03
N SER A 50 6.34 8.61 -12.14
CA SER A 50 7.42 8.12 -11.29
C SER A 50 7.01 8.15 -9.82
N GLN A 51 7.45 7.14 -9.05
CA GLN A 51 7.21 7.05 -7.61
C GLN A 51 8.45 7.50 -6.85
N HIS A 52 8.32 8.56 -6.06
CA HIS A 52 9.41 9.10 -5.26
C HIS A 52 9.14 8.95 -3.76
N PRO A 53 9.80 8.01 -3.07
CA PRO A 53 9.52 7.73 -1.67
C PRO A 53 10.31 8.67 -0.74
N ILE A 54 9.60 9.42 0.13
CA ILE A 54 10.22 10.35 1.09
C ILE A 54 10.53 9.67 2.43
N LYS A 55 11.30 10.34 3.31
CA LYS A 55 11.51 9.87 4.69
C LYS A 55 10.18 9.85 5.46
N ARG A 56 10.11 9.06 6.54
CA ARG A 56 8.92 9.02 7.41
C ARG A 56 8.81 10.35 8.17
N CYS A 57 7.63 10.94 8.16
CA CYS A 57 7.27 12.11 8.94
C CYS A 57 5.90 11.89 9.60
N LYS A 58 5.62 12.63 10.68
CA LYS A 58 4.31 12.60 11.35
C LYS A 58 3.31 13.52 10.65
N HIS A 59 3.77 14.70 10.27
CA HIS A 59 3.01 15.71 9.54
C HIS A 59 3.58 15.82 8.14
N PHE A 60 2.70 15.74 7.14
CA PHE A 60 3.01 15.93 5.74
C PHE A 60 1.84 16.65 5.10
N GLU A 61 2.14 17.77 4.47
CA GLU A 61 1.17 18.60 3.76
C GLU A 61 1.72 18.89 2.36
N ILE A 62 0.82 18.93 1.38
CA ILE A 62 1.15 19.28 -0.01
C ILE A 62 0.31 20.48 -0.43
N GLY A 63 0.94 21.48 -1.06
CA GLY A 63 0.24 22.66 -1.56
C GLY A 63 0.00 23.79 -0.55
N GLY A 64 0.68 23.80 0.60
CA GLY A 64 0.61 24.90 1.57
C GLY A 64 1.43 26.14 1.16
N ASP A 65 1.17 27.26 1.83
CA ASP A 65 1.88 28.51 1.62
C ASP A 65 3.37 28.39 1.95
N LYS A 66 4.21 29.02 1.12
CA LYS A 66 5.63 29.12 1.40
C LYS A 66 5.81 29.98 2.65
N LYS A 67 6.41 29.43 3.71
CA LYS A 67 6.79 30.22 4.89
C LYS A 67 7.68 31.38 4.45
N GLY A 68 7.28 32.60 4.80
CA GLY A 68 8.04 33.82 4.52
C GLY A 68 9.43 33.78 5.17
N LYS A 69 10.41 34.42 4.52
CA LYS A 69 11.75 34.56 5.09
C LYS A 69 11.71 35.63 6.18
N GLY A 70 11.83 35.23 7.45
CA GLY A 70 12.22 36.13 8.53
C GLY A 70 11.13 37.04 9.12
N THR A 71 9.87 36.64 9.15
CA THR A 71 8.91 37.31 10.05
C THR A 71 9.26 36.94 11.49
N SER A 72 10.00 37.83 12.16
CA SER A 72 10.12 37.87 13.61
C SER A 72 8.70 37.80 14.19
N LEU A 73 8.40 36.71 14.88
CA LEU A 73 7.17 36.55 15.64
C LEU A 73 7.43 37.15 17.02
N PHE A 74 7.05 38.42 17.18
CA PHE A 74 6.55 38.95 18.43
C PHE A 74 5.04 39.13 18.27
#